data_AF-A0A7J7KCQ6-F1
#
_entry.id   AF-A0A7J7KCQ6-F1
#
_cell.length_a   1.000
_cell.length_b   1.000
_cell.length_c   1.000
_cell.angle_alpha   90.00
_cell.angle_beta   90.00
_cell.angle_gamma   90.00
#
_symmetry.space_group_name_H-M   'P 1'
#
loop_
_entity.id
_entity.type
_entity.pdbx_description
1 polymer ?
#
loop_
_entity_poly.entity_id
_entity_poly.type
_entity_poly.pdbx_seq_one_letter_code
_entity_poly.pdbx_strand_id
1 'polypeptide(L)'
;MDLRSILALSVLISTASAWPSGAPAEACRTRTPSHGVPAQTSTCPFDFVGLGWIPGQFTSMGIFPTAVGSSLKFRGFLASVYKDDEPIGEMRPGNSDKNLVKTACNGKSSITHSSNQDKDEIFFEWKAPATLQPTDEVELR
;
A
#
# COMPACT_ATOMS: atom_id res chain seq x y z
N MET A 1 -39.94 -17.20 10.95
CA MET A 1 -38.72 -17.37 10.15
C MET A 1 -38.37 -18.83 10.19
N ASP A 2 -38.52 -19.53 9.07
CA ASP A 2 -38.32 -20.98 8.99
C ASP A 2 -36.84 -21.34 9.13
N LEU A 3 -36.53 -22.51 9.71
CA LEU A 3 -35.16 -23.02 9.87
C LEU A 3 -34.42 -23.10 8.53
N ARG A 4 -35.17 -23.32 7.44
CA ARG A 4 -34.67 -23.30 6.05
C ARG A 4 -34.25 -21.90 5.59
N SER A 5 -34.94 -20.87 6.04
CA SER A 5 -34.61 -19.46 5.75
C SER A 5 -33.37 -19.00 6.52
N ILE A 6 -33.13 -19.53 7.72
CA ILE A 6 -31.92 -19.24 8.51
C ILE A 6 -30.69 -19.91 7.88
N LEU A 7 -30.83 -21.15 7.42
CA LEU A 7 -29.75 -21.91 6.76
C LEU A 7 -29.37 -21.32 5.38
N ALA A 8 -30.34 -20.79 4.65
CA ALA A 8 -30.08 -20.11 3.38
C ALA A 8 -29.35 -18.77 3.55
N LEU A 9 -29.58 -18.06 4.67
CA LEU A 9 -28.93 -16.78 4.95
C LEU A 9 -27.48 -16.94 5.43
N SER A 10 -27.12 -18.08 6.05
CA SER A 10 -25.75 -18.34 6.53
C SER A 10 -24.75 -18.67 5.41
N VAL A 11 -25.22 -19.13 4.25
CA VAL A 11 -24.36 -19.49 3.09
C VAL A 11 -23.89 -18.25 2.32
N LEU A 12 -24.50 -17.09 2.57
CA LEU A 12 -24.15 -15.80 1.93
C LEU A 12 -23.12 -14.98 2.72
N ILE A 13 -22.55 -15.51 3.80
CA ILE A 13 -21.40 -14.89 4.46
C ILE A 13 -20.18 -15.14 3.55
N SER A 14 -20.07 -14.34 2.49
CA SER A 14 -18.83 -14.17 1.75
C SER A 14 -17.78 -13.71 2.75
N THR A 15 -16.91 -14.62 3.16
CA THR A 15 -15.74 -14.28 3.96
C THR A 15 -14.91 -13.33 3.11
N ALA A 16 -15.00 -12.03 3.37
CA ALA A 16 -14.04 -11.06 2.89
C ALA A 16 -12.71 -11.45 3.53
N SER A 17 -11.93 -12.28 2.83
CA SER A 17 -10.57 -12.61 3.20
C SER A 17 -9.73 -11.36 2.96
N ALA A 18 -9.79 -10.42 3.91
CA ALA A 18 -8.82 -9.35 3.98
C ALA A 18 -7.48 -10.02 4.25
N TRP A 19 -6.50 -9.84 3.37
CA TRP A 19 -5.16 -10.41 3.52
C TRP A 19 -4.47 -9.69 4.68
N PRO A 20 -4.49 -10.26 5.91
CA PRO A 20 -4.03 -9.52 7.07
C PRO A 20 -2.52 -9.39 7.05
N SER A 21 -1.84 -10.22 6.26
CA SER A 21 -0.40 -10.29 6.14
C SER A 21 0.16 -9.54 4.93
N GLY A 22 -0.64 -8.75 4.20
CA GLY A 22 -0.21 -7.94 3.05
C GLY A 22 -0.77 -8.39 1.71
N ALA A 23 -0.61 -7.55 0.68
CA ALA A 23 -1.11 -7.83 -0.67
C ALA A 23 -0.48 -9.11 -1.27
N PRO A 24 -1.28 -9.98 -1.93
CA PRO A 24 -0.77 -11.11 -2.69
C PRO A 24 -0.08 -10.65 -3.97
N ALA A 25 0.76 -11.51 -4.57
CA ALA A 25 1.53 -11.16 -5.77
C ALA A 25 0.66 -10.68 -6.95
N GLU A 26 -0.53 -11.28 -7.12
CA GLU A 26 -1.44 -10.92 -8.20
C GLU A 26 -2.02 -9.50 -8.04
N ALA A 27 -2.21 -9.04 -6.79
CA ALA A 27 -2.72 -7.70 -6.52
C ALA A 27 -1.74 -6.60 -6.98
N CYS A 28 -0.46 -6.91 -7.16
CA CYS A 28 0.49 -5.94 -7.72
C CYS A 28 0.36 -5.75 -9.22
N ARG A 29 -0.16 -6.75 -9.95
CA ARG A 29 -0.40 -6.62 -11.39
C ARG A 29 -1.64 -5.78 -11.64
N THR A 30 -2.72 -6.07 -10.92
CA THR A 30 -4.01 -5.41 -11.12
C THR A 30 -4.12 -4.10 -10.34
N ARG A 31 -3.25 -3.88 -9.34
CA ARG A 31 -3.32 -2.79 -8.36
C ARG A 31 -4.69 -2.70 -7.68
N THR A 32 -5.42 -3.81 -7.69
CA THR A 32 -6.83 -3.86 -7.28
C THR A 32 -6.96 -4.80 -6.10
N PRO A 33 -7.30 -4.30 -4.90
CA PRO A 33 -7.37 -5.12 -3.69
C PRO A 33 -8.53 -6.13 -3.72
N SER A 34 -9.43 -6.04 -4.70
CA SER A 34 -10.48 -7.04 -4.98
C SER A 34 -11.38 -7.31 -3.77
N HIS A 35 -11.65 -6.27 -2.96
CA HIS A 35 -12.48 -6.33 -1.75
C HIS A 35 -13.99 -6.25 -2.02
N GLY A 36 -14.43 -6.37 -3.28
CA GLY A 36 -15.84 -6.38 -3.66
C GLY A 36 -16.58 -5.05 -3.46
N VAL A 37 -15.85 -3.97 -3.13
CA VAL A 37 -16.39 -2.61 -3.01
C VAL A 37 -15.82 -1.74 -4.12
N PRO A 38 -16.61 -0.78 -4.66
CA PRO A 38 -16.10 0.20 -5.61
C PRO A 38 -14.94 1.01 -5.04
N ALA A 39 -14.06 1.47 -5.94
CA ALA A 39 -13.02 2.43 -5.55
C ALA A 39 -13.66 3.71 -4.97
N GLN A 40 -13.01 4.28 -3.97
CA GLN A 40 -13.39 5.58 -3.43
C GLN A 40 -13.27 6.65 -4.53
N THR A 41 -14.26 7.54 -4.62
CA THR A 41 -14.28 8.64 -5.61
C THR A 41 -14.04 10.02 -4.99
N SER A 42 -14.06 10.12 -3.65
CA SER A 42 -13.67 11.34 -2.94
C SER A 42 -12.14 11.42 -2.80
N THR A 43 -11.63 12.61 -2.50
CA THR A 43 -10.20 12.83 -2.23
C THR A 43 -9.68 11.85 -1.17
N CYS A 44 -8.52 11.25 -1.45
CA CYS A 44 -7.84 10.38 -0.49
C CYS A 44 -7.52 11.18 0.79
N PRO A 45 -7.85 10.65 1.99
CA PRO A 45 -7.55 11.34 3.24
C PRO A 45 -6.11 11.09 3.74
N PHE A 46 -5.29 10.41 2.94
CA PHE A 46 -3.88 10.14 3.21
C PHE A 46 -3.03 10.67 2.07
N ASP A 47 -1.81 11.10 2.40
CA ASP A 47 -0.82 11.62 1.47
C ASP A 47 0.49 10.85 1.61
N PHE A 48 1.35 11.03 0.61
CA PHE A 48 2.70 10.50 0.58
C PHE A 48 3.72 11.64 0.73
N VAL A 49 4.71 11.47 1.61
CA VAL A 49 5.91 12.35 1.65
C VAL A 49 7.09 11.52 1.23
N GLY A 50 7.77 11.97 0.19
CA GLY A 50 9.18 11.68 -0.02
C GLY A 50 9.98 12.89 0.40
N LEU A 51 11.01 12.69 1.22
CA LEU A 51 12.13 13.64 1.18
C LEU A 51 12.76 13.51 -0.21
N GLY A 52 13.29 14.57 -0.80
CA GLY A 52 13.87 14.51 -2.16
C GLY A 52 14.81 13.32 -2.35
N TRP A 53 14.83 12.75 -3.55
CA TRP A 53 15.56 11.51 -3.85
C TRP A 53 16.89 11.76 -4.57
N ILE A 54 17.81 10.81 -4.44
CA ILE A 54 19.13 10.83 -5.11
C ILE A 54 19.27 9.53 -5.91
N PRO A 55 19.63 9.58 -7.21
CA PRO A 55 19.83 8.38 -8.01
C PRO A 55 20.76 7.37 -7.34
N GLY A 56 20.32 6.11 -7.25
CA GLY A 56 21.07 5.01 -6.66
C GLY A 56 21.12 4.99 -5.13
N GLN A 57 20.47 5.92 -4.43
CA GLN A 57 20.43 5.96 -2.96
C GLN A 57 19.03 5.66 -2.42
N PHE A 58 18.99 5.09 -1.21
CA PHE A 58 17.74 4.91 -0.47
C PHE A 58 17.34 6.25 0.17
N THR A 59 16.07 6.60 0.01
CA THR A 59 15.45 7.76 0.64
C THR A 59 14.22 7.32 1.43
N SER A 60 13.98 7.96 2.57
CA SER A 60 12.79 7.70 3.38
C SER A 60 11.54 8.29 2.73
N MET A 61 10.48 7.49 2.71
CA MET A 61 9.14 7.83 2.26
C MET A 61 8.13 7.47 3.36
N GLY A 62 6.96 8.09 3.35
CA GLY A 62 5.90 7.74 4.30
C GLY A 62 4.50 7.99 3.80
N ILE A 63 3.53 7.37 4.48
CA ILE A 63 2.09 7.56 4.31
C ILE A 63 1.53 8.12 5.61
N PHE A 64 0.77 9.19 5.55
CA PHE A 64 0.18 9.86 6.73
C PHE A 64 -1.15 10.54 6.36
N PRO A 65 -1.98 10.91 7.33
CA PRO A 65 -3.21 11.64 7.08
C PRO A 65 -2.94 13.03 6.50
N THR A 66 -3.75 13.47 5.53
CA THR A 66 -3.65 14.82 4.93
C THR A 66 -3.96 15.94 5.91
N ALA A 67 -4.84 15.69 6.87
CA ALA A 67 -5.23 16.66 7.88
C ALA A 67 -4.37 16.53 9.14
N VAL A 68 -3.69 17.62 9.52
CA VAL A 68 -2.93 17.71 10.77
C VAL A 68 -3.85 17.46 11.97
N GLY A 69 -3.44 16.60 12.89
CA GLY A 69 -4.23 16.23 14.08
C GLY A 69 -5.38 15.27 13.80
N SER A 70 -5.46 14.71 12.59
CA SER A 70 -6.40 13.64 12.26
C SER A 70 -6.14 12.38 13.10
N SER A 71 -7.22 11.70 13.50
CA SER A 71 -7.18 10.39 14.14
C SER A 71 -7.44 9.24 13.15
N LEU A 72 -7.46 9.53 11.85
CA LEU A 72 -7.66 8.53 10.81
C LEU A 72 -6.55 7.49 10.84
N LYS A 73 -6.95 6.23 10.75
CA LYS A 73 -6.05 5.08 10.70
C LYS A 73 -6.25 4.32 9.41
N PHE A 74 -5.22 3.62 8.97
CA PHE A 74 -5.31 2.64 7.90
C PHE A 74 -4.74 1.29 8.36
N ARG A 75 -5.25 0.20 7.78
CA ARG A 75 -4.82 -1.17 8.13
C ARG A 75 -3.95 -1.82 7.06
N GLY A 76 -4.13 -1.41 5.81
CA GLY A 76 -3.38 -1.96 4.70
C GLY A 76 -3.11 -0.94 3.62
N PHE A 77 -2.12 -1.23 2.80
CA PHE A 77 -1.71 -0.42 1.66
C PHE A 77 -0.90 -1.28 0.68
N LEU A 78 -0.79 -0.80 -0.55
CA LEU A 78 0.15 -1.27 -1.55
C LEU A 78 0.71 -0.02 -2.20
N ALA A 79 2.03 0.14 -2.20
CA ALA A 79 2.67 1.32 -2.77
C ALA A 79 3.83 0.95 -3.69
N SER A 80 4.07 1.75 -4.72
CA SER A 80 5.16 1.65 -5.68
C SER A 80 5.48 3.02 -6.28
N VAL A 81 6.74 3.25 -6.67
CA VAL A 81 7.11 4.46 -7.41
C VAL A 81 7.12 4.14 -8.90
N TYR A 82 6.47 5.00 -9.69
CA TYR A 82 6.27 4.82 -11.12
C TYR A 82 7.00 5.88 -11.93
N LYS A 83 7.53 5.46 -13.08
CA LYS A 83 7.92 6.32 -14.20
C LYS A 83 7.26 5.75 -15.45
N ASP A 84 6.52 6.58 -16.18
CA ASP A 84 5.80 6.17 -17.41
C ASP A 84 4.93 4.90 -17.20
N ASP A 85 4.20 4.83 -16.08
CA ASP A 85 3.36 3.70 -15.66
C ASP A 85 4.09 2.38 -15.34
N GLU A 86 5.42 2.36 -15.38
CA GLU A 86 6.22 1.22 -14.96
C GLU A 86 6.76 1.39 -13.52
N PRO A 87 6.63 0.37 -12.64
CA PRO A 87 7.17 0.44 -11.29
C PRO A 87 8.70 0.35 -11.32
N ILE A 88 9.36 1.28 -10.65
CA ILE A 88 10.82 1.43 -10.69
C ILE A 88 11.46 1.47 -9.30
N GLY A 89 12.73 1.08 -9.26
CA GLY A 89 13.55 1.12 -8.07
C GLY A 89 13.32 -0.07 -7.13
N GLU A 90 13.90 0.05 -5.94
CA GLU A 90 13.85 -0.98 -4.90
C GLU A 90 13.29 -0.38 -3.61
N MET A 91 12.25 -1.01 -3.08
CA MET A 91 11.64 -0.68 -1.80
C MET A 91 12.10 -1.62 -0.71
N ARG A 92 12.19 -1.11 0.52
CA ARG A 92 12.39 -1.92 1.71
C ARG A 92 11.70 -1.29 2.92
N PRO A 93 11.34 -2.08 3.95
CA PRO A 93 10.80 -1.53 5.19
C PRO A 93 11.79 -0.56 5.84
N GLY A 94 11.29 0.56 6.35
CA GLY A 94 12.07 1.47 7.17
C GLY A 94 12.37 0.83 8.53
N ASN A 95 13.42 1.30 9.21
CA ASN A 95 13.83 0.72 10.49
C ASN A 95 12.73 0.81 11.59
N SER A 96 11.96 1.89 11.59
CA SER A 96 10.82 2.10 12.52
C SER A 96 9.70 1.09 12.31
N ASP A 97 9.43 0.74 11.05
CA ASP A 97 8.20 0.03 10.65
C ASP A 97 8.45 -1.34 10.04
N LYS A 98 9.64 -1.92 10.27
CA LYS A 98 10.04 -3.24 9.76
C LYS A 98 9.09 -4.39 10.09
N ASN A 99 8.27 -4.23 11.14
CA ASN A 99 7.27 -5.20 11.58
C ASN A 99 5.86 -4.90 11.07
N LEU A 100 5.64 -3.72 10.49
CA LEU A 100 4.35 -3.25 9.95
C LEU A 100 4.31 -3.25 8.42
N VAL A 101 5.48 -3.34 7.80
CA VAL A 101 5.71 -3.19 6.37
C VAL A 101 6.59 -4.33 5.86
N LYS A 102 6.31 -4.83 4.66
CA LYS A 102 7.12 -5.83 3.95
C LYS A 102 7.18 -5.51 2.46
N THR A 103 8.21 -5.99 1.78
CA THR A 103 8.25 -5.91 0.31
C THR A 103 7.12 -6.73 -0.30
N ALA A 104 6.54 -6.19 -1.37
CA ALA A 104 5.56 -6.86 -2.20
C ALA A 104 6.14 -7.00 -3.60
N CYS A 105 5.88 -8.14 -4.23
CA CYS A 105 5.94 -8.32 -5.68
C CYS A 105 7.31 -8.10 -6.36
N ASN A 106 7.38 -8.53 -7.62
CA ASN A 106 8.39 -8.22 -8.65
C ASN A 106 9.69 -7.59 -8.15
N GLY A 107 10.58 -8.39 -7.54
CA GLY A 107 11.95 -7.96 -7.29
C GLY A 107 12.12 -6.76 -6.36
N LYS A 108 11.18 -6.53 -5.43
CA LYS A 108 11.16 -5.45 -4.43
C LYS A 108 10.75 -4.06 -4.96
N SER A 109 10.10 -3.97 -6.13
CA SER A 109 9.61 -2.68 -6.65
C SER A 109 8.37 -2.13 -5.93
N SER A 110 7.73 -2.94 -5.08
CA SER A 110 6.53 -2.57 -4.32
C SER A 110 6.66 -2.88 -2.84
N ILE A 111 5.80 -2.27 -2.04
CA ILE A 111 5.76 -2.47 -0.59
C ILE A 111 4.33 -2.48 -0.05
N THR A 112 4.06 -3.28 0.97
CA THR A 112 2.71 -3.52 1.52
C THR A 112 2.78 -3.71 3.03
N HIS A 113 1.63 -3.71 3.70
CA HIS A 113 1.55 -4.02 5.14
C HIS A 113 1.92 -5.48 5.43
N SER A 114 2.46 -5.75 6.61
CA SER A 114 2.71 -7.12 7.12
C SER A 114 1.65 -7.59 8.12
N SER A 115 0.81 -6.67 8.62
CA SER A 115 -0.25 -6.93 9.59
C SER A 115 -1.45 -6.02 9.36
N ASN A 116 -2.64 -6.42 9.82
CA ASN A 116 -3.87 -5.64 9.78
C ASN A 116 -4.06 -4.72 10.99
N GLN A 117 -2.99 -4.47 11.76
CA GLN A 117 -3.04 -3.52 12.87
C GLN A 117 -3.31 -2.11 12.36
N ASP A 118 -4.02 -1.31 13.16
CA ASP A 118 -4.25 0.11 12.88
C ASP A 118 -2.92 0.87 12.86
N LYS A 119 -2.75 1.72 11.85
CA LYS A 119 -1.54 2.54 11.65
C LYS A 119 -1.95 3.99 11.49
N ASP A 120 -1.24 4.87 12.18
CA ASP A 120 -1.32 6.31 12.00
C ASP A 120 -0.55 6.76 10.77
N GLU A 121 0.68 6.27 10.69
CA GLU A 121 1.64 6.52 9.65
C GLU A 121 2.51 5.28 9.47
N ILE A 122 3.16 5.20 8.31
CA ILE A 122 4.22 4.22 8.08
C ILE A 122 5.36 4.88 7.33
N PHE A 123 6.58 4.43 7.59
CA PHE A 123 7.76 4.81 6.85
C PHE A 123 8.40 3.61 6.16
N PHE A 124 8.91 3.85 4.97
CA PHE A 124 9.68 2.88 4.19
C PHE A 124 10.78 3.60 3.40
N GLU A 125 11.69 2.82 2.83
CA GLU A 125 12.76 3.38 2.01
C GLU A 125 12.59 2.96 0.56
N TRP A 126 12.80 3.90 -0.35
CA TRP A 126 12.84 3.66 -1.78
C TRP A 126 14.23 4.04 -2.32
N LYS A 127 14.83 3.13 -3.08
CA LYS A 127 16.06 3.36 -3.83
C LYS A 127 15.72 3.73 -5.25
N ALA A 128 15.94 5.00 -5.59
CA ALA A 128 15.87 5.48 -6.96
C ALA A 128 16.86 4.70 -7.85
N PRO A 129 16.47 4.24 -9.05
CA PRO A 129 17.42 3.70 -10.01
C PRO A 129 18.57 4.67 -10.28
N ALA A 130 19.80 4.16 -10.43
CA ALA A 130 20.97 4.99 -10.70
C ALA A 130 20.93 5.68 -12.07
N THR A 131 20.06 5.22 -12.97
CA THR A 131 19.83 5.79 -14.30
C THR A 131 18.86 6.96 -14.32
N LEU A 132 18.07 7.16 -13.24
CA LEU A 132 17.17 8.30 -13.14
C LEU A 132 17.95 9.61 -13.11
N GLN A 133 17.40 10.62 -13.79
CA GLN A 133 17.89 12.00 -13.75
C GLN A 133 17.05 12.81 -12.76
N PRO A 134 17.62 13.77 -12.00
CA PRO A 134 16.84 14.57 -11.04
C PRO A 134 15.64 15.34 -11.63
N THR A 135 15.60 15.51 -12.95
CA THR A 135 14.50 16.12 -13.70
C THR A 135 13.43 15.13 -14.14
N ASP A 136 13.65 13.83 -13.97
CA ASP A 136 12.65 12.80 -14.27
C ASP A 136 11.48 12.93 -13.31
N GLU A 137 10.27 12.95 -13.87
CA GLU A 137 9.05 12.88 -13.09
C GLU A 137 8.80 11.43 -12.64
N VAL A 138 8.59 11.25 -11.35
CA VAL A 138 8.27 9.98 -10.73
C VAL A 138 7.12 10.18 -9.76
N GLU A 139 6.24 9.20 -9.66
CA GLU A 139 5.03 9.29 -8.83
C GLU A 139 4.95 8.10 -7.89
N LEU A 140 4.78 8.36 -6.59
CA LEU A 140 4.42 7.33 -5.63
C LEU A 140 2.91 7.11 -5.68
N ARG A 141 2.50 5.87 -5.91
CA ARG A 141 1.10 5.44 -5.96
C ARG A 141 0.89 4.25 -5.05
#